data_AF-A0A942H454-F1
#
_entry.id   AF-A0A942H454-F1
#
_cell.length_a   1.000
_cell.length_b   1.000
_cell.length_c   1.000
_cell.angle_alpha   90.00
_cell.angle_beta   90.00
_cell.angle_gamma   90.00
#
_symmetry.space_group_name_H-M   'P 1'
#
loop_
_entity.id
_entity.type
_entity.pdbx_description
1 polymer ?
#
loop_
_entity_poly.entity_id
_entity_poly.type
_entity_poly.pdbx_seq_one_letter_code
_entity_poly.pdbx_strand_id
1 'polypeptide(L)'
;MPRIPSSRPFDAPQCDMRLPEAALRYRRTANPVLTTPQALGAINVTAWLYRDRRGVENIQVNPNVTIAELARVYGPAATPDAEVGLHSEGLAAEWFRTRPDLTVIQIFSERVPCVAMCAPMLRHYYPGVPWYYYYDSNSWRGNNGERIRRAGEILRSAYGV
;
A
#
# COMPACT_ATOMS: atom_id res chain seq x y z
N MET A 1 2.02 -13.23 13.59
CA MET A 1 0.92 -12.45 12.99
C MET A 1 1.41 -11.03 12.76
N PRO A 2 0.93 -10.30 11.73
CA PRO A 2 1.26 -8.90 11.54
C PRO A 2 0.87 -8.05 12.76
N ARG A 3 1.64 -7.00 13.06
CA ARG A 3 1.30 -6.03 14.13
C ARG A 3 0.06 -5.22 13.77
N ILE A 4 -0.58 -4.57 14.74
CA ILE A 4 -1.67 -3.62 14.45
C ILE A 4 -1.07 -2.39 13.77
N PRO A 5 -1.57 -1.96 12.59
CA PRO A 5 -1.09 -0.77 11.90
C PRO A 5 -1.60 0.52 12.55
N SER A 6 -0.90 1.63 12.29
CA SER A 6 -1.39 2.98 12.61
C SER A 6 -2.49 3.39 11.64
N SER A 7 -3.28 4.41 11.98
CA SER A 7 -4.41 4.90 11.19
C SER A 7 -4.30 6.39 10.86
N ARG A 8 -5.01 6.79 9.79
CA ARG A 8 -5.39 8.16 9.45
C ARG A 8 -6.89 8.16 9.04
N PRO A 9 -7.75 8.99 9.66
CA PRO A 9 -7.45 9.86 10.80
C PRO A 9 -7.14 9.05 12.08
N PHE A 10 -6.52 9.69 13.08
CA PHE A 10 -6.01 9.01 14.28
C PHE A 10 -7.10 8.40 15.16
N ASP A 11 -8.31 8.93 15.06
CA ASP A 11 -9.52 8.48 15.75
C ASP A 11 -10.32 7.42 14.97
N ALA A 12 -9.80 6.94 13.84
CA ALA A 12 -10.42 5.88 13.08
C ALA A 12 -10.60 4.60 13.93
N PRO A 13 -11.62 3.78 13.63
CA PRO A 13 -11.77 2.45 14.23
C PRO A 13 -10.51 1.59 14.08
N GLN A 14 -10.41 0.53 14.86
CA GLN A 14 -9.32 -0.42 14.72
C GLN A 14 -9.29 -1.01 13.29
N CYS A 15 -8.07 -1.18 12.75
CA CYS A 15 -7.86 -1.85 11.47
C CYS A 15 -8.40 -3.27 11.52
N ASP A 16 -9.13 -3.67 10.46
CA ASP A 16 -9.46 -5.07 10.23
C ASP A 16 -8.16 -5.84 9.95
N MET A 17 -7.78 -6.74 10.86
CA MET A 17 -6.52 -7.47 10.77
C MET A 17 -6.44 -8.40 9.56
N ARG A 18 -7.56 -8.72 8.90
CA ARG A 18 -7.57 -9.45 7.63
C ARG A 18 -6.79 -8.68 6.54
N LEU A 19 -6.71 -7.34 6.63
CA LEU A 19 -5.99 -6.49 5.68
C LEU A 19 -4.47 -6.69 5.70
N PRO A 20 -3.74 -6.43 6.81
CA PRO A 20 -2.31 -6.70 6.85
C PRO A 20 -1.97 -8.18 6.71
N GLU A 21 -2.87 -9.09 7.12
CA GLU A 21 -2.71 -10.53 6.87
C GLU A 21 -2.80 -10.89 5.39
N ALA A 22 -3.72 -10.29 4.64
CA ALA A 22 -3.84 -10.49 3.20
C ALA A 22 -2.59 -9.96 2.47
N ALA A 23 -2.07 -8.80 2.86
CA ALA A 23 -0.82 -8.27 2.32
C ALA A 23 0.37 -9.20 2.59
N LEU A 24 0.52 -9.70 3.83
CA LEU A 24 1.58 -10.66 4.16
C LEU A 24 1.43 -11.98 3.40
N ARG A 25 0.19 -12.48 3.26
CA ARG A 25 -0.11 -13.69 2.50
C ARG A 25 0.31 -13.53 1.05
N TYR A 26 -0.06 -12.41 0.41
CA TYR A 26 0.36 -12.08 -0.94
C TYR A 26 1.88 -12.13 -1.08
N ARG A 27 2.63 -11.51 -0.16
CA ARG A 27 4.10 -11.55 -0.20
C ARG A 27 4.68 -12.95 -0.13
N ARG A 28 4.08 -13.83 0.68
CA ARG A 28 4.54 -15.22 0.87
C ARG A 28 4.24 -16.11 -0.33
N THR A 29 3.15 -15.85 -1.04
CA THR A 29 2.69 -16.67 -2.16
C THR A 29 3.06 -16.10 -3.53
N ALA A 30 3.53 -14.86 -3.59
CA ALA A 30 4.07 -14.26 -4.81
C ALA A 30 5.28 -15.05 -5.31
N ASN A 31 5.49 -15.01 -6.63
CA ASN A 31 6.65 -15.61 -7.28
C ASN A 31 7.41 -14.55 -8.08
N PRO A 32 8.61 -14.13 -7.66
CA PRO A 32 9.35 -14.62 -6.48
C PRO A 32 8.72 -14.16 -5.16
N VAL A 33 9.08 -14.85 -4.06
CA VAL A 33 8.63 -14.49 -2.69
C VAL A 33 9.12 -13.08 -2.32
N LEU A 34 8.22 -12.26 -1.79
CA LEU A 34 8.44 -10.83 -1.55
C LEU A 34 8.69 -10.49 -0.06
N THR A 35 9.16 -11.44 0.74
CA THR A 35 9.48 -11.23 2.16
C THR A 35 10.95 -10.92 2.42
N THR A 36 11.79 -10.85 1.39
CA THR A 36 13.21 -10.47 1.56
C THR A 36 13.34 -8.99 1.94
N PRO A 37 14.41 -8.57 2.66
CA PRO A 37 14.61 -7.15 2.99
C PRO A 37 14.60 -6.21 1.79
N GLN A 38 15.15 -6.66 0.65
CA GLN A 38 15.14 -5.90 -0.59
C GLN A 38 13.72 -5.75 -1.14
N ALA A 39 12.94 -6.84 -1.19
CA ALA A 39 11.55 -6.81 -1.67
C ALA A 39 10.63 -5.99 -0.76
N LEU A 40 10.80 -6.06 0.57
CA LEU A 40 10.10 -5.21 1.54
C LEU A 40 10.45 -3.71 1.35
N GLY A 41 11.69 -3.43 0.96
CA GLY A 41 12.17 -2.07 0.65
C GLY A 41 11.73 -1.53 -0.71
N ALA A 42 11.52 -2.40 -1.71
CA ALA A 42 11.20 -2.00 -3.07
C ALA A 42 9.71 -2.06 -3.41
N ILE A 43 9.04 -3.14 -2.99
CA ILE A 43 7.63 -3.39 -3.28
C ILE A 43 6.77 -2.92 -2.12
N ASN A 44 5.79 -2.09 -2.42
CA ASN A 44 4.69 -1.72 -1.54
C ASN A 44 3.45 -2.53 -1.91
N VAL A 45 2.77 -3.07 -0.92
CA VAL A 45 1.52 -3.82 -1.06
C VAL A 45 0.41 -3.07 -0.32
N THR A 46 -0.74 -2.91 -0.99
CA THR A 46 -1.97 -2.40 -0.39
C THR A 46 -3.04 -3.49 -0.37
N ALA A 47 -3.90 -3.48 0.65
CA ALA A 47 -5.04 -4.35 0.80
C ALA A 47 -6.27 -3.51 1.16
N TRP A 48 -7.36 -3.65 0.41
CA TRP A 48 -8.55 -2.82 0.54
C TRP A 48 -9.74 -3.70 0.88
N LEU A 49 -10.40 -3.40 1.99
CA LEU A 49 -11.63 -4.06 2.41
C LEU A 49 -12.78 -3.38 1.69
N TYR A 50 -13.61 -4.18 1.03
CA TYR A 50 -14.78 -3.68 0.33
C TYR A 50 -15.98 -4.57 0.56
N ARG A 51 -17.17 -4.03 0.30
CA ARG A 51 -18.45 -4.72 0.39
C ARG A 51 -19.15 -4.67 -0.96
N ASP A 52 -19.70 -5.81 -1.38
CA ASP A 52 -20.52 -5.90 -2.59
C ASP A 52 -22.00 -5.53 -2.34
N ARG A 53 -22.81 -5.52 -3.41
CA ARG A 53 -24.25 -5.22 -3.32
C ARG A 53 -25.06 -6.19 -2.46
N ARG A 54 -24.54 -7.38 -2.19
CA ARG A 54 -25.17 -8.40 -1.34
C ARG A 54 -24.76 -8.26 0.13
N GLY A 55 -23.91 -7.28 0.45
CA GLY A 55 -23.39 -7.07 1.78
C GLY A 55 -22.19 -7.95 2.13
N VAL A 56 -21.64 -8.70 1.17
CA VAL A 56 -20.50 -9.59 1.41
C VAL A 56 -19.21 -8.79 1.37
N GLU A 57 -18.40 -8.95 2.41
CA GLU A 57 -17.11 -8.29 2.53
C GLU A 57 -15.97 -9.13 1.95
N ASN A 58 -15.10 -8.49 1.18
CA ASN A 58 -13.97 -9.10 0.50
C ASN A 58 -12.75 -8.18 0.53
N ILE A 59 -11.57 -8.71 0.20
CA ILE A 59 -10.30 -7.97 0.20
C ILE A 59 -9.65 -8.03 -1.17
N GLN A 60 -9.31 -6.85 -1.70
CA GLN A 60 -8.54 -6.69 -2.92
C GLN A 60 -7.10 -6.31 -2.55
N VAL A 61 -6.10 -7.02 -3.08
CA VAL A 61 -4.68 -6.80 -2.78
C VAL A 61 -3.94 -6.39 -4.06
N ASN A 62 -3.15 -5.34 -3.99
CA ASN A 62 -2.38 -4.82 -5.13
C ASN A 62 -0.93 -4.49 -4.70
N PRO A 63 0.08 -5.08 -5.36
CA PRO A 63 1.45 -4.55 -5.28
C PRO A 63 1.58 -3.29 -6.16
N ASN A 64 2.64 -2.51 -5.96
CA ASN A 64 3.07 -1.53 -6.95
C ASN A 64 3.79 -2.23 -8.12
N VAL A 65 3.93 -1.53 -9.25
CA VAL A 65 4.83 -1.93 -10.34
C VAL A 65 6.06 -1.06 -10.28
N THR A 66 7.24 -1.68 -10.29
CA THR A 66 8.51 -0.96 -10.25
C THR A 66 8.90 -0.41 -11.63
N ILE A 67 9.76 0.60 -11.64
CA ILE A 67 10.33 1.15 -12.88
C ILE A 67 11.07 0.07 -13.67
N ALA A 68 11.80 -0.82 -12.98
CA ALA A 68 12.53 -1.91 -13.62
C ALA A 68 11.59 -2.87 -14.37
N GLU A 69 10.41 -3.15 -13.80
CA GLU A 69 9.40 -3.98 -14.46
C GLU A 69 8.78 -3.28 -15.66
N LEU A 70 8.45 -1.98 -15.54
CA LEU A 70 7.95 -1.20 -16.67
C LEU A 70 8.98 -1.14 -17.81
N ALA A 71 10.24 -0.86 -17.49
CA ALA A 71 11.31 -0.77 -18.48
C ALA A 71 11.56 -2.09 -19.21
N ARG A 72 11.41 -3.22 -18.52
CA ARG A 72 11.51 -4.56 -19.14
C ARG A 72 10.41 -4.80 -20.18
N VAL A 73 9.21 -4.25 -19.97
CA VAL A 73 8.05 -4.49 -20.83
C VAL A 73 7.97 -3.47 -21.97
N TYR A 74 8.20 -2.20 -21.67
CA TYR A 74 7.95 -1.08 -22.58
C TYR A 74 9.22 -0.37 -23.08
N GLY A 75 10.40 -0.73 -22.55
CA GLY A 75 11.65 0.00 -22.76
C GLY A 75 11.85 1.13 -21.75
N PRO A 76 13.06 1.71 -21.69
CA PRO A 76 13.37 2.81 -20.77
C PRO A 76 12.52 4.04 -21.07
N ALA A 77 12.23 4.82 -20.03
CA ALA A 77 11.54 6.09 -20.16
C ALA A 77 12.34 7.07 -21.03
N ALA A 78 11.65 7.81 -21.89
CA ALA A 78 12.26 8.87 -22.70
C ALA A 78 12.43 10.19 -21.92
N THR A 79 11.76 10.32 -20.77
CA THR A 79 11.71 11.54 -19.96
C THR A 79 11.68 11.20 -18.46
N PRO A 80 12.17 12.10 -17.58
CA PRO A 80 12.24 11.84 -16.13
C PRO A 80 10.89 11.62 -15.43
N ASP A 81 9.82 12.25 -15.91
CA ASP A 81 8.46 12.09 -15.37
C ASP A 81 7.90 10.67 -15.60
N ALA A 82 8.35 10.00 -16.66
CA ALA A 82 8.01 8.61 -16.95
C ALA A 82 8.89 7.60 -16.16
N GLU A 83 9.85 8.06 -15.37
CA GLU A 83 10.67 7.24 -14.46
C GLU A 83 9.98 6.96 -13.12
N VAL A 84 8.65 7.11 -13.02
CA VAL A 84 7.90 6.80 -11.80
C VAL A 84 7.16 5.48 -11.98
N GLY A 85 7.35 4.56 -11.03
CA GLY A 85 6.61 3.29 -11.02
C GLY A 85 5.11 3.50 -10.75
N LEU A 86 4.29 2.48 -11.04
CA LEU A 86 2.85 2.55 -10.74
C LEU A 86 2.61 2.21 -9.28
N HIS A 87 2.06 3.16 -8.51
CA HIS A 87 1.79 2.96 -7.10
C HIS A 87 0.63 1.98 -6.86
N SER A 88 0.77 1.14 -5.84
CA SER A 88 -0.21 0.13 -5.44
C SER A 88 -1.62 0.70 -5.21
N GLU A 89 -1.71 1.89 -4.61
CA GLU A 89 -2.99 2.55 -4.32
C GLU A 89 -3.68 3.00 -5.60
N GLY A 90 -2.91 3.46 -6.60
CA GLY A 90 -3.46 3.85 -7.91
C GLY A 90 -4.01 2.64 -8.65
N LEU A 91 -3.29 1.51 -8.61
CA LEU A 91 -3.74 0.25 -9.20
C LEU A 91 -5.01 -0.29 -8.53
N ALA A 92 -5.08 -0.21 -7.19
CA ALA A 92 -6.28 -0.57 -6.45
C ALA A 92 -7.45 0.37 -6.80
N ALA A 93 -7.21 1.69 -6.82
CA ALA A 93 -8.24 2.67 -7.16
C ALA A 93 -8.83 2.44 -8.56
N GLU A 94 -7.99 2.14 -9.56
CA GLU A 94 -8.45 1.83 -10.92
C GLU A 94 -9.33 0.56 -10.96
N TRP A 95 -8.97 -0.46 -10.18
CA TRP A 95 -9.76 -1.68 -10.06
C TRP A 95 -11.16 -1.41 -9.51
N PHE A 96 -11.29 -0.53 -8.51
CA PHE A 96 -12.57 -0.12 -7.94
C PHE A 96 -13.33 0.86 -8.85
N ARG A 97 -12.63 1.75 -9.56
CA ARG A 97 -13.26 2.70 -10.51
C ARG A 97 -14.07 1.98 -11.59
N THR A 98 -13.58 0.82 -12.02
CA THR A 98 -14.25 -0.03 -13.02
C THR A 98 -15.33 -0.95 -12.43
N ARG A 99 -15.55 -0.91 -11.11
CA ARG A 99 -16.51 -1.73 -10.35
C ARG A 99 -17.33 -0.86 -9.38
N PRO A 100 -18.21 0.01 -9.91
CA PRO A 100 -18.95 0.99 -9.10
C PRO A 100 -19.97 0.36 -8.14
N ASP A 101 -20.20 -0.94 -8.24
CA ASP A 101 -21.05 -1.72 -7.34
C ASP A 101 -20.37 -2.13 -6.03
N LEU A 102 -19.06 -1.87 -5.89
CA LEU A 102 -18.28 -2.18 -4.71
C LEU A 102 -18.06 -0.93 -3.86
N THR A 103 -18.30 -1.05 -2.56
CA THR A 103 -18.06 0.03 -1.59
C THR A 103 -16.81 -0.26 -0.78
N VAL A 104 -15.81 0.61 -0.87
CA VAL A 104 -14.58 0.50 -0.05
C VAL A 104 -14.88 0.92 1.39
N ILE A 105 -14.44 0.11 2.35
CA ILE A 105 -14.70 0.29 3.80
C ILE A 105 -13.43 0.70 4.55
N GLN A 106 -12.31 0.05 4.25
CA GLN A 106 -11.01 0.34 4.87
C GLN A 106 -9.89 0.16 3.86
N ILE A 107 -8.85 0.99 3.96
CA ILE A 107 -7.67 0.91 3.11
C ILE A 107 -6.47 0.63 4.00
N PHE A 108 -5.72 -0.43 3.71
CA PHE A 108 -4.39 -0.64 4.28
C PHE A 108 -3.34 -0.48 3.19
N SER A 109 -2.35 0.37 3.41
CA SER A 109 -1.14 0.43 2.60
C SER A 109 0.05 0.32 3.53
N GLU A 110 1.00 -0.56 3.24
CA GLU A 110 2.19 -0.76 4.05
C GLU A 110 2.93 0.54 4.39
N ARG A 111 2.94 1.46 3.42
CA ARG A 111 3.48 2.80 3.56
C ARG A 111 2.35 3.82 3.50
N VAL A 112 2.55 4.95 4.17
CA VAL A 112 1.62 6.07 4.06
C VAL A 112 1.49 6.48 2.58
N PRO A 113 0.26 6.63 2.05
CA PRO A 113 0.06 7.06 0.67
C PRO A 113 0.80 8.38 0.38
N CYS A 114 1.46 8.46 -0.78
CA CYS A 114 2.28 9.62 -1.10
C CYS A 114 1.46 10.92 -1.15
N VAL A 115 2.06 12.03 -0.70
CA VAL A 115 1.37 13.32 -0.62
C VAL A 115 1.11 13.95 -1.99
N ALA A 116 1.91 13.59 -3.00
CA ALA A 116 1.81 14.17 -4.33
C ALA A 116 0.65 13.61 -5.17
N MET A 117 0.26 12.35 -4.93
CA MET A 117 -0.71 11.66 -5.80
C MET A 117 -1.68 10.76 -5.02
N CYS A 118 -1.19 9.72 -4.34
CA CYS A 118 -2.06 8.72 -3.73
C CYS A 118 -2.96 9.30 -2.64
N ALA A 119 -2.41 10.09 -1.70
CA ALA A 119 -3.23 10.68 -0.64
C ALA A 119 -4.30 11.68 -1.18
N PRO A 120 -3.97 12.62 -2.10
CA PRO A 120 -4.99 13.45 -2.76
C PRO A 120 -6.07 12.62 -3.47
N MET A 121 -5.66 11.62 -4.26
CA MET A 121 -6.58 10.72 -4.97
C MET A 121 -7.52 10.00 -3.99
N LEU A 122 -6.98 9.44 -2.90
CA LEU A 122 -7.79 8.72 -1.91
C LEU A 122 -8.78 9.65 -1.20
N ARG A 123 -8.39 10.89 -0.87
CA ARG A 123 -9.32 11.88 -0.28
C ARG A 123 -10.45 12.25 -1.23
N HIS A 124 -10.14 12.36 -2.51
CA HIS A 124 -11.11 12.79 -3.51
C HIS A 124 -12.10 11.67 -3.86
N TYR A 125 -11.60 10.46 -4.16
CA TYR A 125 -12.43 9.34 -4.63
C TYR A 125 -12.97 8.43 -3.53
N TYR A 126 -12.34 8.42 -2.34
CA TYR A 126 -12.76 7.60 -1.20
C TYR A 126 -12.89 8.45 0.07
N PRO A 127 -13.71 9.52 0.05
CA PRO A 127 -13.87 10.40 1.19
C PRO A 127 -14.41 9.64 2.41
N GLY A 128 -13.81 9.88 3.57
CA GLY A 128 -14.23 9.27 4.84
C GLY A 128 -13.77 7.83 5.06
N VAL A 129 -13.14 7.19 4.06
CA VAL A 129 -12.57 5.84 4.24
C VAL A 129 -11.27 5.94 5.05
N PRO A 130 -11.13 5.25 6.19
CA PRO A 130 -9.91 5.28 7.00
C PRO A 130 -8.75 4.53 6.33
N TRP A 131 -7.54 5.05 6.50
CA TRP A 131 -6.32 4.48 5.92
C TRP A 131 -5.38 4.00 7.01
N TYR A 132 -4.86 2.79 6.86
CA TYR A 132 -3.96 2.16 7.81
C TYR A 132 -2.59 1.91 7.18
N TYR A 133 -1.52 2.05 7.97
CA TYR A 133 -0.15 1.88 7.49
C TYR A 133 0.84 1.47 8.57
N TYR A 134 1.99 0.92 8.15
CA TYR A 134 3.11 0.59 9.02
C TYR A 134 4.26 1.59 8.93
N TYR A 135 4.46 2.21 7.78
CA TYR A 135 5.60 3.07 7.53
C TYR A 135 5.20 4.48 7.09
N ASP A 136 5.56 5.47 7.90
CA ASP A 136 5.52 6.88 7.55
C ASP A 136 6.95 7.43 7.54
N SER A 137 7.48 7.75 6.35
CA SER A 137 8.85 8.24 6.24
C SER A 137 9.11 9.52 7.04
N ASN A 138 8.09 10.34 7.27
CA ASN A 138 8.23 11.60 8.00
C ASN A 138 8.42 11.35 9.49
N SER A 139 7.80 10.30 10.04
CA SER A 139 7.98 9.88 11.45
C SER A 139 9.34 9.23 11.72
N TRP A 140 10.11 8.90 10.66
CA TRP A 140 11.41 8.24 10.77
C TRP A 140 12.56 9.09 10.22
N ARG A 141 12.40 10.42 10.23
CA ARG A 141 13.47 11.40 10.00
C ARG A 141 14.01 11.91 11.33
N GLY A 142 15.32 11.98 11.47
CA GLY A 142 15.99 12.59 12.61
C GLY A 142 15.98 14.10 12.52
N ASN A 143 16.52 14.76 13.55
CA ASN A 143 16.49 16.21 13.68
C ASN A 143 17.22 16.93 12.54
N ASN A 144 18.15 16.24 11.86
CA ASN A 144 18.90 16.78 10.73
C ASN A 144 18.38 16.24 9.37
N GLY A 145 17.19 15.64 9.35
CA GLY A 145 16.56 15.09 8.14
C GLY A 145 17.10 13.72 7.72
N GLU A 146 18.04 13.15 8.48
CA GLU A 146 18.60 11.83 8.22
C GLU A 146 17.54 10.73 8.41
N ARG A 147 17.59 9.69 7.59
CA ARG A 147 16.62 8.59 7.64
C ARG A 147 17.01 7.61 8.75
N ILE A 148 16.26 7.60 9.84
CA ILE A 148 16.51 6.76 11.02
C ILE A 148 16.23 5.29 10.72
N ARG A 149 15.12 5.00 10.01
CA ARG A 149 14.75 3.63 9.64
C ARG A 149 14.20 3.52 8.22
N ARG A 150 14.57 2.42 7.54
CA ARG A 150 14.11 2.11 6.18
C ARG A 150 12.79 1.37 6.21
N ALA A 151 11.97 1.56 5.17
CA ALA A 151 10.67 0.89 5.05
C ALA A 151 10.79 -0.63 5.19
N GLY A 152 11.79 -1.24 4.55
CA GLY A 152 12.02 -2.69 4.63
C GLY A 152 12.26 -3.20 6.04
N GLU A 153 12.99 -2.45 6.88
CA GLU A 153 13.27 -2.84 8.28
C GLU A 153 12.02 -2.75 9.16
N ILE A 154 11.19 -1.73 8.92
CA ILE A 154 9.94 -1.52 9.63
C ILE A 154 8.95 -2.62 9.24
N LEU A 155 8.79 -2.88 7.95
CA LEU A 155 7.87 -3.90 7.44
C LEU A 155 8.30 -5.31 7.86
N ARG A 156 9.61 -5.60 7.88
CA ARG A 156 10.14 -6.85 8.41
C ARG A 156 9.68 -7.08 9.85
N SER A 157 9.87 -6.08 10.71
CA SER A 157 9.44 -6.12 12.11
C SER A 157 7.92 -6.20 12.27
N ALA A 158 7.17 -5.46 11.44
CA ALA A 158 5.71 -5.44 11.46
C ALA A 158 5.11 -6.80 11.06
N TYR A 159 5.74 -7.49 10.11
CA TYR A 159 5.29 -8.80 9.64
C TYR A 159 5.89 -9.99 10.41
N GLY A 160 6.96 -9.78 11.16
CA GLY A 160 7.66 -10.85 11.88
C GLY A 160 8.33 -11.85 10.93
N VAL A 161 9.01 -11.33 9.90
CA VAL A 161 9.76 -12.10 8.88
C VAL A 161 11.24 -11.74 8.88
#